data_AF-A0ABD6GKY3-F1
#
_entry.id   AF-A0ABD6GKY3-F1
#
_cell.length_a   1.000
_cell.length_b   1.000
_cell.length_c   1.000
_cell.angle_alpha   90.00
_cell.angle_beta   90.00
_cell.angle_gamma   90.00
#
_symmetry.space_group_name_H-M   'P 1'
#
loop_
_entity.id
_entity.type
_entity.pdbx_description
1 polymer ?
#
loop_
_entity_poly.entity_id
_entity_poly.type
_entity_poly.pdbx_seq_one_letter_code
_entity_poly.pdbx_strand_id
1 'polypeptide(L)'
;MNDNSHAHSHGHGHEHHHGGHEASHGSMKTYMIGFILSVTLTSIPFYLVMSGSLTNKALLAGIVMGLGAIQVVVHMIYFLHMNTKSEGGWNMMALIFTIIVVVIALSGSLWVMHHLNTNMMPMSPEMMRNVP
;
A
#
# COMPACT_ATOMS: atom_id res chain seq x y z
N MET A 1 -4.49 -36.13 -64.26
CA MET A 1 -3.29 -35.26 -64.20
C MET A 1 -2.91 -35.11 -62.75
N ASN A 2 -1.84 -35.78 -62.31
CA ASN A 2 -1.32 -35.69 -60.94
C ASN A 2 0.19 -35.52 -61.08
N ASP A 3 0.70 -34.32 -60.82
CA ASP A 3 2.14 -34.11 -60.64
C ASP A 3 2.37 -33.16 -59.47
N ASN A 4 3.07 -33.71 -58.49
CA ASN A 4 3.44 -33.14 -57.22
C ASN A 4 4.90 -32.69 -57.36
N SER A 5 5.20 -31.40 -57.23
CA SER A 5 6.59 -30.93 -57.11
C SER A 5 6.71 -29.80 -56.12
N HIS A 6 6.94 -30.18 -54.86
CA HIS A 6 7.52 -29.34 -53.83
C HIS A 6 9.00 -29.10 -54.18
N ALA A 7 9.38 -27.84 -54.37
CA ALA A 7 10.79 -27.43 -54.43
C ALA A 7 11.13 -26.64 -53.16
N HIS A 8 11.85 -27.30 -52.25
CA HIS A 8 12.61 -26.66 -51.17
C HIS A 8 14.01 -26.31 -51.70
N SER A 9 14.49 -25.11 -51.41
CA SER A 9 15.92 -24.76 -51.53
C SER A 9 16.38 -23.93 -50.34
N HIS A 10 17.46 -24.42 -49.73
CA HIS A 10 18.34 -23.86 -48.68
C HIS A 10 18.99 -22.52 -49.12
N GLY A 11 19.60 -21.66 -48.30
CA GLY A 11 20.03 -21.68 -46.90
C GLY A 11 21.00 -20.51 -46.62
N HIS A 12 21.41 -20.36 -45.34
CA HIS A 12 22.49 -19.53 -44.76
C HIS A 12 22.26 -18.00 -44.75
N GLY A 13 22.35 -17.23 -43.66
CA GLY A 13 23.04 -17.41 -42.38
C GLY A 13 24.02 -16.26 -42.22
N HIS A 14 23.78 -15.30 -41.32
CA HIS A 14 24.82 -14.47 -40.68
C HIS A 14 24.28 -13.79 -39.41
N GLU A 15 24.95 -14.10 -38.32
CA GLU A 15 24.87 -13.46 -37.00
C GLU A 15 25.42 -12.02 -37.06
N HIS A 16 24.96 -11.13 -36.19
CA HIS A 16 25.78 -10.42 -35.19
C HIS A 16 25.03 -9.22 -34.57
N HIS A 17 24.88 -9.30 -33.24
CA HIS A 17 25.08 -8.23 -32.25
C HIS A 17 24.48 -6.84 -32.49
N HIS A 18 23.42 -6.52 -31.73
CA HIS A 18 23.30 -5.30 -30.91
C HIS A 18 22.34 -5.69 -29.76
N GLY A 19 22.78 -5.81 -28.50
CA GLY A 19 23.20 -4.69 -27.67
C GLY A 19 21.98 -4.11 -26.96
N GLY A 20 21.61 -4.66 -25.80
CA GLY A 20 20.51 -4.13 -25.00
C GLY A 20 19.98 -5.11 -23.96
N HIS A 21 20.59 -5.10 -22.77
CA HIS A 21 20.01 -5.67 -21.56
C HIS A 21 18.69 -4.94 -21.22
N GLU A 22 17.56 -5.32 -21.80
CA GLU A 22 16.25 -4.70 -21.50
C GLU A 22 15.14 -5.71 -21.17
N ALA A 23 15.50 -6.85 -20.59
CA ALA A 23 14.53 -7.77 -20.02
C ALA A 23 14.89 -8.03 -18.55
N SER A 24 14.00 -7.64 -17.63
CA SER A 24 14.03 -7.95 -16.18
C SER A 24 14.60 -6.89 -15.20
N HIS A 25 14.54 -5.59 -15.51
CA HIS A 25 14.86 -4.52 -14.54
C HIS A 25 13.64 -3.79 -13.94
N GLY A 26 12.42 -4.19 -14.29
CA GLY A 26 11.19 -3.59 -13.74
C GLY A 26 10.98 -3.91 -12.25
N SER A 27 11.44 -5.07 -11.77
CA SER A 27 11.27 -5.47 -10.37
C SER A 27 12.28 -4.75 -9.46
N MET A 28 13.58 -4.86 -9.73
CA MET A 28 14.61 -4.25 -8.89
C MET A 28 14.50 -2.72 -8.79
N LYS A 29 14.23 -2.02 -9.90
CA LYS A 29 14.05 -0.56 -9.85
C LYS A 29 12.81 -0.16 -9.04
N THR A 30 11.69 -0.88 -9.19
CA THR A 30 10.45 -0.61 -8.46
C THR A 30 10.60 -0.89 -6.97
N TYR A 31 11.24 -2.01 -6.60
CA TYR A 31 11.55 -2.31 -5.21
C TYR A 31 12.50 -1.27 -4.60
N MET A 32 13.53 -0.84 -5.34
CA MET A 32 14.47 0.20 -4.88
C MET A 32 13.77 1.55 -4.66
N ILE A 33 12.89 1.95 -5.59
CA ILE A 33 12.08 3.17 -5.45
C ILE A 33 11.12 3.07 -4.26
N GLY A 34 10.45 1.93 -4.09
CA GLY A 34 9.56 1.69 -2.94
C GLY A 34 10.30 1.72 -1.62
N PHE A 35 11.51 1.17 -1.59
CA PHE A 35 12.39 1.20 -0.42
C PHE A 35 12.77 2.62 -0.05
N ILE A 36 13.25 3.43 -1.01
CA ILE A 36 13.62 4.83 -0.77
C ILE A 36 12.40 5.65 -0.32
N LEU A 37 11.25 5.46 -0.96
CA LEU A 37 10.02 6.17 -0.63
C LEU A 37 9.54 5.82 0.79
N SER A 38 9.57 4.53 1.15
CA SER A 38 9.24 4.02 2.49
C SER A 38 10.18 4.60 3.57
N VAL A 39 11.48 4.60 3.33
CA VAL A 39 12.47 5.15 4.26
C VAL A 39 12.25 6.66 4.45
N THR A 40 12.02 7.38 3.36
CA THR A 40 11.78 8.84 3.40
C THR A 40 10.50 9.16 4.17
N LEU A 41 9.40 8.47 3.84
CA LEU A 41 8.10 8.68 4.46
C LEU A 41 8.09 8.29 5.94
N THR A 42 8.91 7.32 6.35
CA THR A 42 9.09 6.94 7.77
C THR A 42 10.02 7.91 8.51
N SER A 43 10.99 8.51 7.82
CA SER A 43 11.93 9.46 8.44
C SER A 43 11.24 10.76 8.87
N ILE A 44 10.26 11.23 8.09
CA ILE A 44 9.48 12.44 8.39
C ILE A 44 8.76 12.38 9.76
N PRO A 45 7.90 11.39 10.05
CA PRO A 45 7.21 11.30 11.33
C PRO A 45 8.19 11.07 12.49
N PHE A 46 9.27 10.32 12.27
CA PHE A 46 10.28 10.09 13.31
C PHE A 46 11.00 11.38 13.70
N TYR A 47 11.40 12.17 12.71
CA TYR A 47 12.00 13.49 12.93
C TYR A 47 11.01 14.46 13.59
N LEU A 48 9.75 14.45 13.16
CA LEU A 48 8.70 15.30 13.73
C LEU A 48 8.45 14.99 15.22
N VAL A 49 8.44 13.72 15.59
CA VAL A 49 8.30 13.28 16.99
C VAL A 49 9.55 13.62 17.80
N MET A 50 10.75 13.38 17.25
CA MET A 50 12.02 13.59 17.96
C MET A 50 12.36 15.06 18.18
N SER A 51 12.05 15.92 17.20
CA SER A 51 12.24 17.37 17.31
C SER A 51 11.34 18.02 18.35
N GLY A 52 10.26 17.34 18.77
CA GLY A 52 9.31 17.87 19.74
C GLY A 52 8.65 19.19 19.31
N SER A 53 8.71 19.53 18.01
CA SER A 53 8.34 20.84 17.47
C SER A 53 6.86 21.19 17.67
N LEU A 54 6.01 20.21 18.02
CA LEU A 54 4.58 20.39 18.22
C LEU A 54 4.20 20.20 19.69
N THR A 55 3.81 21.30 20.34
CA THR A 55 3.25 21.29 21.72
C THR A 55 1.93 20.50 21.80
N ASN A 56 1.18 20.44 20.69
CA ASN A 56 -0.10 19.73 20.63
C ASN A 56 0.09 18.25 20.28
N LYS A 57 0.04 17.39 21.31
CA LYS A 57 0.16 15.93 21.19
C LYS A 57 -0.94 15.29 20.31
N ALA A 58 -2.14 15.85 20.30
CA ALA A 58 -3.24 15.34 19.47
C ALA A 58 -3.00 15.60 17.99
N LEU A 59 -2.49 16.80 17.65
CA LEU A 59 -2.12 17.13 16.27
C LEU A 59 -0.93 16.29 15.79
N LEU A 60 0.09 16.11 16.64
CA LEU A 60 1.22 15.22 16.36
C LEU A 60 0.75 13.78 16.09
N ALA A 61 -0.12 13.24 16.95
CA ALA A 61 -0.68 11.91 16.78
C ALA A 61 -1.47 11.78 15.47
N GLY A 62 -2.29 12.79 15.11
CA GLY A 62 -3.02 12.81 13.85
C GLY A 62 -2.10 12.79 12.63
N ILE A 63 -1.03 13.58 12.63
CA ILE A 63 -0.05 13.63 11.53
C ILE A 63 0.68 12.28 11.40
N VAL A 64 1.16 11.71 12.50
CA VAL A 64 1.86 10.41 12.50
C VAL A 64 0.93 9.29 12.01
N MET A 65 -0.32 9.27 12.47
CA MET A 65 -1.33 8.32 12.01
C MET A 65 -1.62 8.46 10.51
N GLY A 66 -1.75 9.70 10.00
CA GLY A 66 -1.96 9.96 8.58
C GLY A 66 -0.79 9.51 7.72
N LEU A 67 0.44 9.84 8.12
CA LEU A 67 1.66 9.39 7.43
C LEU A 67 1.80 7.86 7.48
N GLY A 68 1.44 7.22 8.60
CA GLY A 68 1.39 5.77 8.73
C GLY A 68 0.38 5.12 7.79
N ALA A 69 -0.80 5.71 7.61
CA ALA A 69 -1.78 5.22 6.65
C ALA A 69 -1.25 5.28 5.20
N ILE A 70 -0.61 6.39 4.82
CA ILE A 70 0.04 6.51 3.50
C ILE A 70 1.16 5.49 3.35
N GLN A 71 1.93 5.24 4.41
CA GLN A 71 3.01 4.25 4.43
C GLN A 71 2.49 2.83 4.16
N VAL A 72 1.33 2.45 4.70
CA VAL A 72 0.69 1.15 4.38
C VAL A 72 0.39 1.05 2.89
N VAL A 73 -0.14 2.12 2.28
CA VAL A 73 -0.45 2.14 0.84
C VAL A 73 0.82 2.02 -0.02
N VAL A 74 1.87 2.77 0.32
CA VAL A 74 3.19 2.67 -0.34
C VAL A 74 3.72 1.24 -0.24
N HIS A 75 3.64 0.61 0.93
CA HIS A 75 4.13 -0.75 1.11
C HIS A 75 3.34 -1.77 0.28
N MET A 76 2.02 -1.65 0.21
CA MET A 76 1.20 -2.51 -0.64
C MET A 76 1.51 -2.33 -2.14
N ILE A 77 1.77 -1.11 -2.61
CA ILE A 77 2.05 -0.86 -4.03
C ILE A 77 3.43 -1.40 -4.42
N TYR A 78 4.47 -1.09 -3.63
CA TYR A 78 5.85 -1.36 -4.04
C TYR A 78 6.42 -2.69 -3.54
N PHE A 79 6.05 -3.16 -2.34
CA PHE A 79 6.60 -4.40 -1.78
C PHE A 79 5.73 -5.62 -2.11
N LEU A 80 4.40 -5.47 -2.10
CA LEU A 80 3.48 -6.56 -2.46
C LEU A 80 3.35 -6.75 -3.97
N HIS A 81 4.22 -6.11 -4.78
CA HIS A 81 4.32 -6.25 -6.24
C HIS A 81 2.98 -6.60 -6.89
N MET A 82 1.97 -5.75 -6.69
CA MET A 82 0.79 -5.83 -7.51
C MET A 82 1.22 -5.43 -8.91
N ASN A 83 1.61 -6.45 -9.68
CA ASN A 83 1.92 -6.31 -11.08
C ASN A 83 0.77 -5.53 -11.69
N THR A 84 1.05 -4.34 -12.19
CA THR A 84 0.17 -3.60 -13.10
C THR A 84 -0.10 -4.39 -14.40
N LYS A 85 0.49 -5.59 -14.52
CA LYS A 85 0.25 -6.65 -15.51
C LYS A 85 -0.63 -7.83 -15.02
N SER A 86 -0.99 -7.94 -13.75
CA SER A 86 -1.88 -9.02 -13.28
C SER A 86 -3.31 -8.67 -13.68
N GLU A 87 -3.80 -9.31 -14.73
CA GLU A 87 -5.22 -9.40 -15.10
C GLU A 87 -5.92 -8.03 -15.33
N GLY A 88 -5.33 -7.15 -16.14
CA GLY A 88 -6.10 -6.05 -16.76
C GLY A 88 -6.77 -5.05 -15.78
N GLY A 89 -6.23 -4.86 -14.58
CA GLY A 89 -6.73 -3.88 -13.61
C GLY A 89 -7.78 -4.39 -12.61
N TRP A 90 -8.21 -5.65 -12.70
CA TRP A 90 -9.15 -6.24 -11.74
C TRP A 90 -8.60 -6.27 -10.32
N ASN A 91 -7.30 -6.58 -10.17
CA ASN A 91 -6.64 -6.57 -8.87
C ASN A 91 -6.58 -5.15 -8.28
N MET A 92 -6.39 -4.12 -9.11
CA MET A 92 -6.41 -2.71 -8.67
C MET A 92 -7.79 -2.32 -8.13
N MET A 93 -8.87 -2.76 -8.79
CA MET A 93 -10.24 -2.53 -8.32
C MET A 93 -10.51 -3.23 -6.99
N ALA A 94 -10.06 -4.48 -6.85
CA ALA A 94 -10.16 -5.22 -5.58
C ALA A 94 -9.40 -4.52 -4.45
N LEU A 95 -8.18 -4.02 -4.71
CA LEU A 95 -7.38 -3.30 -3.73
C LEU A 95 -8.03 -1.98 -3.29
N ILE A 96 -8.55 -1.19 -4.23
CA ILE A 96 -9.28 0.05 -3.90
C ILE A 96 -10.50 -0.27 -3.04
N PHE A 97 -11.26 -1.31 -3.40
CA PHE A 97 -12.40 -1.77 -2.61
C PHE A 97 -11.99 -2.17 -1.18
N THR A 98 -10.91 -2.94 -1.02
CA THR A 98 -10.38 -3.31 0.29
C THR A 98 -9.96 -2.08 1.10
N ILE A 99 -9.29 -1.10 0.49
CA ILE A 99 -8.91 0.14 1.19
C ILE A 99 -10.16 0.88 1.70
N ILE A 100 -11.20 1.02 0.87
CA ILE A 100 -12.45 1.68 1.27
C ILE A 100 -13.08 0.94 2.46
N VAL A 101 -13.17 -0.39 2.38
CA VAL A 101 -13.72 -1.21 3.48
C VAL A 101 -12.92 -1.04 4.76
N VAL A 102 -11.59 -1.05 4.69
CA VAL A 102 -10.71 -0.84 5.84
C VAL A 102 -10.92 0.55 6.45
N VAL A 103 -10.99 1.60 5.64
CA VAL A 103 -11.23 2.97 6.13
C VAL A 103 -12.59 3.09 6.82
N ILE A 104 -13.64 2.51 6.25
CA ILE A 104 -14.98 2.50 6.85
C ILE A 104 -14.97 1.70 8.16
N ALA A 105 -14.34 0.52 8.19
CA ALA A 105 -14.27 -0.32 9.39
C ALA A 105 -13.47 0.34 10.53
N LEU A 106 -12.35 0.99 10.21
CA LEU A 106 -11.55 1.72 11.20
C LEU A 106 -12.27 2.97 11.71
N SER A 107 -12.82 3.78 10.81
CA SER A 107 -13.55 5.00 11.19
C SER A 107 -14.83 4.67 11.96
N GLY A 108 -15.57 3.66 11.50
CA GLY A 108 -16.77 3.16 12.15
C GLY A 108 -16.50 2.57 13.53
N SER A 109 -15.44 1.75 13.69
CA SER A 109 -15.09 1.19 14.99
C SER A 109 -14.65 2.27 15.99
N LEU A 110 -13.83 3.24 15.55
CA LEU A 110 -13.40 4.36 16.38
C LEU A 110 -14.58 5.26 16.79
N TRP A 111 -15.49 5.55 15.85
CA TRP A 111 -16.71 6.32 16.13
C TRP A 111 -17.62 5.57 17.10
N VAL A 112 -17.92 4.29 16.87
CA VAL A 112 -18.77 3.49 17.76
C VAL A 112 -18.17 3.45 19.16
N MET A 113 -16.86 3.20 19.30
CA MET A 113 -16.21 3.16 20.61
C MET A 113 -16.24 4.53 21.30
N HIS A 114 -15.97 5.62 20.58
CA HIS A 114 -16.04 6.97 21.14
C HIS A 114 -17.47 7.33 21.55
N HIS A 115 -18.45 7.08 20.67
CA HIS A 115 -19.86 7.36 20.92
C HIS A 115 -20.38 6.58 22.12
N LEU A 116 -20.03 5.30 22.20
CA LEU A 116 -20.36 4.46 23.35
C LEU A 116 -19.69 5.02 24.61
N ASN A 117 -18.38 5.28 24.62
CA ASN A 117 -17.68 5.87 25.78
C ASN A 117 -18.28 7.21 26.25
N THR A 118 -18.71 8.08 25.33
CA THR A 118 -19.39 9.34 25.70
C THR A 118 -20.79 9.11 26.28
N ASN A 119 -21.50 8.07 25.83
CA ASN A 119 -22.89 7.80 26.24
C ASN A 119 -23.01 6.84 27.44
N MET A 120 -21.96 6.09 27.80
CA MET A 120 -21.87 5.44 29.11
C MET A 120 -21.16 6.38 30.08
N MET A 121 -21.94 7.17 30.81
CA MET A 121 -21.44 7.85 32.00
C MET A 121 -21.01 6.78 33.02
N PRO A 122 -19.78 6.83 33.58
CA PRO A 122 -19.45 6.01 34.73
C PRO A 122 -20.43 6.33 35.85
N MET A 123 -21.07 5.30 36.40
CA MET A 123 -21.89 5.41 37.61
C MET A 123 -21.09 6.23 38.64
N SER A 124 -21.64 7.36 39.10
CA SER A 124 -20.94 8.15 40.12
C SER A 124 -20.76 7.26 41.36
N PRO A 125 -19.60 7.31 42.05
CA PRO A 125 -19.36 6.52 43.26
C PRO A 125 -20.44 6.71 44.35
N GLU A 126 -21.16 7.84 44.32
CA GLU A 126 -22.31 8.15 45.17
C GLU A 126 -23.52 7.23 44.92
N MET A 127 -23.77 6.78 43.68
CA MET A 127 -24.88 5.89 43.33
C MET A 127 -24.61 4.42 43.73
N MET A 128 -23.34 4.00 43.76
CA MET A 128 -22.93 2.68 44.30
C MET A 128 -22.91 2.61 45.83
N ARG A 129 -22.93 3.75 46.54
CA ARG A 129 -22.95 3.77 48.02
C ARG A 129 -24.36 3.62 48.61
N ASN A 130 -25.40 3.92 47.83
CA ASN A 130 -26.81 3.90 48.23
C ASN A 130 -27.60 2.70 47.70
N VAL A 131 -26.92 1.66 47.19
CA VAL A 131 -27.56 0.35 46.92
C VAL A 131 -27.80 -0.33 48.28
N PRO A 132 -29.05 -0.78 48.57
CA PRO A 132 -29.42 -1.37 49.86
C PRO A 132 -28.71 -2.71 50.13
#